data_AF-A0A2R6K824-F1
#
_entry.id   AF-A0A2R6K824-F1
#
_cell.length_a   1.000
_cell.length_b   1.000
_cell.length_c   1.000
_cell.angle_alpha   90.00
_cell.angle_beta   90.00
_cell.angle_gamma   90.00
#
_symmetry.space_group_name_H-M   'P 1'
#
loop_
_entity.id
_entity.type
_entity.pdbx_description
1 polymer ?
#
loop_
_entity_poly.entity_id
_entity_poly.type
_entity_poly.pdbx_seq_one_letter_code
_entity_poly.pdbx_strand_id
1 'polypeptide(L)'
;MWVRSEYAGELAVLATWLTALLPWSVSVLRESPQGVDATFTVVNIRFVFLQFHYLFGLPIGDQGLDSIVQFVFEIPGFVPNNQVPEGRLWLAAAGLFLLFLALSFVYYARDGWLEANSPVDPVRVFGATFGVFAVVFTVATAMFYQHQPTVPVGALFMWVFAAMLLRVERT
;
A
#
# COMPACT_ATOMS: atom_id res chain seq x y z
N MET A 1 -14.41 -12.27 -20.44
CA MET A 1 -13.47 -12.53 -19.32
C MET A 1 -12.09 -11.98 -19.71
N TRP A 2 -11.43 -11.16 -18.88
CA TRP A 2 -10.20 -10.45 -19.27
C TRP A 2 -8.91 -11.25 -19.05
N VAL A 3 -8.92 -12.22 -18.13
CA VAL A 3 -7.77 -13.11 -17.82
C VAL A 3 -8.23 -14.55 -18.00
N ARG A 4 -7.41 -15.36 -18.69
CA ARG A 4 -7.67 -16.80 -18.82
C ARG A 4 -7.42 -17.47 -17.48
N SER A 5 -8.26 -18.44 -17.13
CA SER A 5 -8.19 -19.16 -15.85
C SER A 5 -6.82 -19.78 -15.58
N GLU A 6 -6.11 -20.18 -16.65
CA GLU A 6 -4.76 -20.74 -16.63
C GLU A 6 -3.69 -19.77 -16.06
N TYR A 7 -3.91 -18.45 -16.11
CA TYR A 7 -2.95 -17.44 -15.61
C TYR A 7 -3.38 -16.77 -14.30
N ALA A 8 -4.43 -17.28 -13.65
CA ALA A 8 -5.01 -16.63 -12.49
C ALA A 8 -4.09 -16.69 -11.26
N GLY A 9 -3.31 -17.78 -11.13
CA GLY A 9 -2.33 -17.94 -10.06
C GLY A 9 -1.17 -16.95 -10.19
N GLU A 10 -0.60 -16.85 -11.39
CA GLU A 10 0.50 -15.94 -11.71
C GLU A 10 0.08 -14.49 -11.56
N LEU A 11 -1.15 -14.17 -11.97
CA LEU A 11 -1.74 -12.85 -11.73
C LEU A 11 -1.83 -12.53 -10.24
N ALA A 12 -2.24 -13.49 -9.40
CA ALA A 12 -2.35 -13.27 -7.95
C ALA A 12 -0.98 -12.92 -7.34
N VAL A 13 0.07 -13.63 -7.73
CA VAL A 13 1.46 -13.36 -7.31
C VAL A 13 1.92 -11.99 -7.79
N LEU A 14 1.78 -11.73 -9.11
CA LEU A 14 2.24 -10.49 -9.72
C LEU A 14 1.50 -9.28 -9.15
N ALA A 15 0.19 -9.38 -8.93
CA ALA A 15 -0.60 -8.34 -8.28
C ALA A 15 -0.08 -8.05 -6.86
N THR A 16 0.34 -9.07 -6.12
CA THR A 16 0.89 -8.91 -4.77
C THR A 16 2.22 -8.18 -4.80
N TRP A 17 3.12 -8.57 -5.70
CA TRP A 17 4.42 -7.91 -5.85
C TRP A 17 4.28 -6.48 -6.35
N LEU A 18 3.39 -6.26 -7.32
CA LEU A 18 3.10 -4.92 -7.81
C LEU A 18 2.57 -4.06 -6.66
N THR A 19 1.59 -4.54 -5.90
CA THR A 19 1.05 -3.79 -4.74
C THR A 19 2.10 -3.46 -3.67
N ALA A 20 3.10 -4.32 -3.48
CA ALA A 20 4.23 -4.04 -2.58
C ALA A 20 5.09 -2.85 -3.07
N LEU A 21 5.23 -2.71 -4.38
CA LEU A 21 6.10 -1.75 -5.06
C LEU A 21 5.39 -0.49 -5.54
N LEU A 22 4.06 -0.47 -5.60
CA LEU A 22 3.27 0.70 -5.94
C LEU A 22 3.08 1.58 -4.71
N PRO A 23 2.99 2.92 -4.88
CA PRO A 23 2.48 3.77 -3.83
C PRO A 23 0.99 3.45 -3.60
N TRP A 24 0.61 3.22 -2.35
CA TRP A 24 -0.80 3.04 -1.99
C TRP A 24 -1.52 4.38 -1.87
N SER A 25 -0.81 5.46 -1.51
CA SER A 25 -1.35 6.82 -1.53
C SER A 25 -0.30 7.89 -1.83
N VAL A 26 -0.78 9.04 -2.31
CA VAL A 26 0.00 10.27 -2.47
C VAL A 26 -0.75 11.41 -1.81
N SER A 27 -0.10 12.20 -0.96
CA SER A 27 -0.68 13.42 -0.40
C SER A 27 0.15 14.64 -0.71
N VAL A 28 -0.52 15.78 -0.86
CA VAL A 28 0.11 17.08 -1.06
C VAL A 28 -0.39 18.04 0.00
N LEU A 29 0.53 18.65 0.74
CA LEU A 29 0.24 19.67 1.72
C LEU A 29 1.04 20.93 1.38
N ARG A 30 0.40 22.10 1.48
CA ARG A 30 1.09 23.39 1.36
C ARG A 30 1.16 23.99 2.75
N GLU A 31 2.36 24.09 3.30
CA GLU A 31 2.58 24.72 4.60
C GLU A 31 3.27 26.06 4.44
N SER A 32 2.84 27.03 5.24
CA SER A 32 3.55 28.29 5.44
C SER A 32 3.92 28.34 6.92
N PRO A 33 5.17 28.02 7.29
CA PRO A 33 5.61 28.09 8.68
C PRO A 33 5.33 29.49 9.25
N GLN A 34 4.76 29.57 10.45
CA GLN A 34 4.48 30.85 11.10
C GLN A 34 5.80 31.62 11.28
N GLY A 35 5.88 32.84 10.74
CA GLY A 35 7.05 33.71 10.85
C GLY A 35 8.07 33.60 9.70
N VAL A 36 7.79 32.78 8.68
CA VAL A 36 8.60 32.73 7.44
C VAL A 36 7.69 33.05 6.25
N ASP A 37 8.03 34.07 5.46
CA ASP A 37 7.39 34.40 4.18
C ASP A 37 7.82 33.41 3.07
N ALA A 38 7.76 32.11 3.37
CA ALA A 38 8.05 31.03 2.44
C ALA A 38 6.94 29.99 2.52
N THR A 39 6.42 29.62 1.34
CA THR A 39 5.47 28.51 1.20
C THR A 39 6.25 27.28 0.78
N PHE A 40 6.16 26.22 1.57
CA PHE A 40 6.74 24.91 1.25
C PHE A 40 5.62 23.97 0.80
N THR A 41 5.88 23.20 -0.25
CA THR A 41 4.97 22.12 -0.65
C THR A 41 5.58 20.81 -0.18
N VAL A 42 4.84 20.11 0.67
CA VAL A 42 5.18 18.77 1.15
C VAL A 42 4.46 17.77 0.28
N VAL A 43 5.20 16.83 -0.29
CA VAL A 43 4.64 15.68 -1.02
C VAL A 43 5.01 14.40 -0.28
N ASN A 44 3.98 13.67 0.14
CA ASN A 44 4.12 12.37 0.78
C ASN A 44 3.71 11.29 -0.21
N ILE A 45 4.65 10.43 -0.59
CA ILE A 45 4.41 9.26 -1.45
C ILE A 45 4.56 8.01 -0.59
N ARG A 46 3.45 7.33 -0.29
CA ARG A 46 3.42 6.23 0.67
C ARG A 46 3.34 4.89 -0.05
N PHE A 47 4.32 4.05 0.17
CA PHE A 47 4.38 2.64 -0.22
C PHE A 47 3.94 1.78 0.96
N VAL A 48 3.77 0.48 0.77
CA VAL A 48 3.31 -0.38 1.88
C VAL A 48 4.31 -0.35 3.05
N PHE A 49 5.62 -0.35 2.75
CA PHE A 49 6.67 -0.52 3.76
C PHE A 49 7.46 0.77 4.07
N LEU A 50 7.26 1.84 3.32
CA LEU A 50 7.98 3.11 3.49
C LEU A 50 7.19 4.28 2.92
N GLN A 51 7.57 5.50 3.24
CA GLN A 51 7.20 6.70 2.49
C GLN A 51 8.42 7.48 2.03
N PHE A 52 8.23 8.19 0.92
CA PHE A 52 9.05 9.34 0.58
C PHE A 52 8.33 10.61 1.03
N HIS A 53 9.06 11.44 1.76
CA HIS A 53 8.64 12.73 2.25
C HIS A 53 9.54 13.78 1.58
N TYR A 54 8.98 14.58 0.68
CA TYR A 54 9.77 15.59 -0.04
C TYR A 54 9.26 17.00 0.23
N LEU A 55 10.17 17.86 0.69
CA LEU A 55 9.93 19.28 0.95
C LEU A 55 10.39 20.11 -0.25
N PHE A 56 9.45 20.57 -1.06
CA PHE A 56 9.73 21.56 -2.11
C PHE A 56 10.01 22.92 -1.48
N GLY A 57 11.16 23.51 -1.81
CA GLY A 57 11.61 24.81 -1.33
C GLY A 57 12.89 24.77 -0.48
N LEU A 58 13.37 23.58 -0.13
CA LEU A 58 14.66 23.36 0.54
C LEU A 58 15.66 22.67 -0.40
N PRO A 59 16.93 23.10 -0.47
CA PRO A 59 17.96 22.37 -1.21
C PRO A 59 18.07 20.92 -0.71
N ILE A 60 18.20 19.96 -1.64
CA ILE A 60 18.32 18.53 -1.30
C ILE A 60 19.55 18.27 -0.40
N GLY A 61 20.62 19.07 -0.53
CA GLY A 61 21.82 18.96 0.29
C GLY A 61 21.62 19.29 1.77
N ASP A 62 20.54 20.00 2.13
CA ASP A 62 20.20 20.35 3.51
C ASP A 62 19.23 19.34 4.15
N GLN A 63 18.76 18.35 3.37
CA GLN A 63 17.84 17.30 3.82
C GLN A 63 18.61 15.99 3.98
N GLY A 64 18.70 15.47 5.21
CA GLY A 64 19.25 14.14 5.45
C GLY A 64 18.37 13.05 4.83
N LEU A 65 18.95 11.91 4.42
CA LEU A 65 18.18 10.79 3.86
C LEU A 65 17.06 10.32 4.80
N ASP A 66 17.31 10.34 6.12
CA ASP A 66 16.32 9.99 7.14
C ASP A 66 15.13 10.97 7.18
N SER A 67 15.29 12.21 6.70
CA SER A 67 14.17 13.14 6.56
C SER A 67 13.35 12.92 5.28
N ILE A 68 13.94 12.27 4.28
CA ILE A 68 13.34 12.03 2.96
C ILE A 68 12.67 10.66 2.90
N VAL A 69 13.27 9.64 3.51
CA VAL A 69 12.76 8.26 3.50
C VAL A 69 12.46 7.84 4.92
N GLN A 70 11.24 7.37 5.13
CA GLN A 70 10.76 6.92 6.44
C GLN A 70 10.17 5.52 6.27
N PHE A 71 10.65 4.55 7.04
CA PHE A 71 10.07 3.22 7.04
C PHE A 71 8.74 3.19 7.79
N VAL A 72 7.87 2.25 7.44
CA VAL A 72 6.50 2.19 8.01
C VAL A 72 6.49 2.06 9.54
N PHE A 73 7.50 1.44 10.15
CA PHE A 73 7.62 1.31 11.60
C PHE A 73 7.97 2.61 12.32
N GLU A 74 8.50 3.61 11.60
CA GLU A 74 8.87 4.93 12.11
C GLU A 74 7.68 5.90 12.06
N ILE A 75 6.71 5.63 11.18
CA ILE A 75 5.57 6.53 10.89
C ILE A 75 4.80 6.95 12.14
N PRO A 76 4.43 6.07 13.08
CA PRO A 76 3.69 6.51 14.27
C PRO A 76 4.44 7.51 15.16
N GLY A 77 5.77 7.56 15.08
CA GLY A 77 6.61 8.54 15.79
C GLY A 77 6.96 9.77 14.93
N PHE A 78 6.83 9.66 13.61
CA PHE A 78 7.11 10.74 12.66
C PHE A 78 5.92 11.70 12.48
N VAL A 79 4.70 11.19 12.46
CA VAL A 79 3.50 12.00 12.20
C VAL A 79 3.08 12.85 13.40
N PRO A 80 2.39 13.98 13.20
CA PRO A 80 1.81 14.75 14.29
C PRO A 80 0.90 13.92 15.21
N ASN A 81 0.75 14.32 16.47
CA ASN A 81 -0.01 13.57 17.49
C ASN A 81 -1.46 13.23 17.09
N ASN A 82 -2.11 14.09 16.29
CA ASN A 82 -3.46 13.87 15.78
C ASN A 82 -3.53 12.89 14.59
N GLN A 83 -2.39 12.46 14.04
CA GLN A 83 -2.26 11.53 12.91
C GLN A 83 -1.65 10.16 13.31
N VAL A 84 -1.38 9.95 14.61
CA VAL A 84 -0.82 8.69 15.12
C VAL A 84 -1.72 7.47 14.85
N PRO A 85 -3.06 7.54 14.98
CA PRO A 85 -3.94 6.42 14.63
C PRO A 85 -3.76 5.93 13.18
N GLU A 86 -3.59 6.83 12.23
CA GLU A 86 -3.37 6.58 10.82
C GLU A 86 -2.06 5.84 10.59
N GLY A 87 -0.98 6.33 11.21
CA GLY A 87 0.32 5.67 11.18
C GLY A 87 0.27 4.25 11.75
N ARG A 88 -0.46 4.04 12.85
CA ARG A 88 -0.63 2.70 13.46
C ARG A 88 -1.45 1.76 12.59
N LEU A 89 -2.53 2.24 11.97
CA LEU A 89 -3.32 1.46 11.02
C LEU A 89 -2.48 1.02 9.83
N TRP A 90 -1.70 1.94 9.27
CA TRP A 90 -0.79 1.63 8.16
C TRP A 90 0.29 0.63 8.60
N LEU A 91 0.92 0.80 9.76
CA LEU A 91 1.90 -0.16 10.28
C LEU A 91 1.32 -1.56 10.47
N ALA A 92 0.13 -1.68 11.05
CA ALA A 92 -0.55 -2.97 11.22
C ALA A 92 -0.86 -3.61 9.85
N ALA A 93 -1.38 -2.81 8.91
CA ALA A 93 -1.66 -3.26 7.55
C ALA A 93 -0.39 -3.74 6.83
N ALA A 94 0.73 -3.03 6.98
CA ALA A 94 2.01 -3.40 6.41
C ALA A 94 2.55 -4.72 6.99
N GLY A 95 2.41 -4.93 8.30
CA GLY A 95 2.75 -6.20 8.94
C GLY A 95 1.95 -7.37 8.39
N LEU A 96 0.63 -7.21 8.24
CA LEU A 96 -0.22 -8.23 7.60
C LEU A 96 0.14 -8.43 6.12
N PHE A 97 0.45 -7.34 5.41
CA PHE A 97 0.82 -7.41 4.00
C PHE A 97 2.17 -8.11 3.81
N LEU A 98 3.11 -7.99 4.76
CA LEU A 98 4.36 -8.76 4.73
C LEU A 98 4.11 -10.27 4.77
N LEU A 99 3.16 -10.72 5.61
CA LEU A 99 2.75 -12.13 5.64
C LEU A 99 2.10 -12.56 4.33
N PHE A 100 1.26 -11.70 3.75
CA PHE A 100 0.63 -11.95 2.45
C PHE A 100 1.64 -12.01 1.31
N LEU A 101 2.65 -11.14 1.33
CA LEU A 101 3.77 -11.15 0.40
C LEU A 101 4.62 -12.42 0.56
N ALA A 102 4.90 -12.85 1.78
CA ALA A 102 5.58 -14.12 2.03
C ALA A 102 4.76 -15.31 1.49
N LEU A 103 3.44 -15.29 1.68
CA LEU A 103 2.53 -16.28 1.09
C LEU A 103 2.59 -16.28 -0.44
N SER A 104 2.73 -15.12 -1.09
CA SER A 104 2.86 -15.07 -2.56
C SER A 104 4.14 -15.72 -3.07
N PHE A 105 5.26 -15.59 -2.34
CA PHE A 105 6.49 -16.33 -2.65
C PHE A 105 6.34 -17.84 -2.46
N VAL A 106 5.68 -18.25 -1.38
CA VAL A 106 5.40 -19.68 -1.14
C VAL A 106 4.49 -20.24 -2.24
N TYR A 107 3.47 -19.48 -2.65
CA TYR A 107 2.59 -19.85 -3.76
C TYR A 107 3.34 -19.95 -5.08
N TYR A 108 4.16 -18.95 -5.41
CA TYR A 108 5.00 -18.96 -6.61
C TYR A 108 5.96 -20.17 -6.67
N ALA A 109 6.52 -20.56 -5.53
CA ALA A 109 7.47 -21.68 -5.47
C ALA A 109 6.80 -23.07 -5.43
N ARG A 110 5.50 -23.16 -5.09
CA ARG A 110 4.79 -24.42 -4.83
C ARG A 110 3.36 -24.43 -5.37
N ASP A 111 3.12 -23.77 -6.49
CA ASP A 111 1.80 -23.59 -7.09
C ASP A 111 1.05 -24.93 -7.27
N GLY A 112 1.65 -25.91 -7.95
CA GLY A 112 1.03 -27.20 -8.23
C GLY A 112 0.73 -28.03 -6.98
N TRP A 113 1.51 -27.87 -5.90
CA TRP A 113 1.22 -28.56 -4.64
C TRP A 113 0.06 -27.88 -3.90
N LEU A 114 0.04 -26.55 -3.84
CA LEU A 114 -1.02 -25.80 -3.16
C LEU A 114 -2.36 -25.93 -3.89
N GLU A 115 -2.36 -25.90 -5.22
CA GLU A 115 -3.58 -26.10 -6.00
C GLU A 115 -4.14 -27.52 -5.82
N ALA A 116 -3.28 -28.54 -5.70
CA ALA A 116 -3.72 -29.93 -5.54
C ALA A 116 -4.14 -30.29 -4.10
N ASN A 117 -3.61 -29.63 -3.08
CA ASN A 117 -3.77 -30.04 -1.67
C ASN A 117 -4.52 -29.02 -0.81
N SER A 118 -4.81 -27.83 -1.32
CA SER A 118 -5.55 -26.82 -0.55
C SER A 118 -7.05 -27.15 -0.52
N PRO A 119 -7.71 -27.07 0.65
CA PRO A 119 -9.16 -27.22 0.75
C PRO A 119 -9.94 -26.03 0.17
N VAL A 120 -9.25 -24.92 -0.10
CA VAL A 120 -9.81 -23.68 -0.64
C VAL A 120 -9.03 -23.26 -1.89
N ASP A 121 -9.73 -22.63 -2.85
CA ASP A 121 -9.11 -22.06 -4.04
C ASP A 121 -8.14 -20.93 -3.65
N PRO A 122 -6.81 -21.11 -3.84
CA PRO A 122 -5.82 -20.12 -3.44
C PRO A 122 -6.05 -18.77 -4.12
N VAL A 123 -6.48 -18.73 -5.37
CA VAL A 123 -6.73 -17.47 -6.10
C VAL A 123 -7.86 -16.67 -5.44
N ARG A 124 -8.90 -17.35 -4.96
CA ARG A 124 -9.99 -16.69 -4.19
C ARG A 124 -9.51 -16.18 -2.84
N VAL A 125 -8.59 -16.89 -2.18
CA VAL A 125 -7.96 -16.41 -0.95
C VAL A 125 -7.19 -15.12 -1.23
N PHE A 126 -6.33 -15.08 -2.25
CA PHE A 126 -5.63 -13.87 -2.66
C PHE A 126 -6.59 -12.73 -2.99
N GLY A 127 -7.65 -13.00 -3.76
CA GLY A 127 -8.68 -12.01 -4.10
C GLY A 127 -9.41 -11.45 -2.88
N ALA A 128 -9.79 -12.32 -1.93
CA ALA A 128 -10.44 -11.90 -0.68
C ALA A 128 -9.48 -11.06 0.20
N THR A 129 -8.22 -11.49 0.32
CA THR A 129 -7.19 -10.75 1.05
C THR A 129 -6.93 -9.38 0.43
N PHE A 130 -6.90 -9.27 -0.91
CA PHE A 130 -6.86 -7.98 -1.58
C PHE A 130 -8.08 -7.11 -1.25
N GLY A 131 -9.28 -7.69 -1.17
CA GLY A 131 -10.49 -6.97 -0.76
C GLY A 131 -10.36 -6.39 0.65
N VAL A 132 -9.81 -7.16 1.59
CA VAL A 132 -9.53 -6.69 2.95
C VAL A 132 -8.54 -5.52 2.93
N PHE A 133 -7.41 -5.65 2.22
CA PHE A 133 -6.44 -4.56 2.10
C PHE A 133 -7.03 -3.33 1.41
N ALA A 134 -7.86 -3.51 0.38
CA ALA A 134 -8.51 -2.42 -0.32
C ALA A 134 -9.38 -1.59 0.64
N VAL A 135 -10.15 -2.26 1.52
CA VAL A 135 -10.93 -1.59 2.57
C VAL A 135 -10.01 -0.86 3.56
N VAL A 136 -9.00 -1.54 4.10
CA VAL A 136 -8.09 -0.98 5.11
C VAL A 136 -7.35 0.26 4.57
N PHE A 137 -6.79 0.19 3.37
CA PHE A 137 -6.07 1.31 2.76
C PHE A 137 -7.02 2.42 2.26
N THR A 138 -8.27 2.10 1.94
CA THR A 138 -9.31 3.12 1.69
C THR A 138 -9.63 3.89 2.98
N VAL A 139 -9.80 3.19 4.11
CA VAL A 139 -10.00 3.82 5.42
C VAL A 139 -8.80 4.68 5.80
N ALA A 140 -7.58 4.16 5.65
CA ALA A 140 -6.36 4.92 5.92
C ALA A 140 -6.27 6.18 5.04
N THR A 141 -6.60 6.08 3.75
CA THR A 141 -6.67 7.23 2.83
C THR A 141 -7.69 8.26 3.34
N ALA A 142 -8.89 7.83 3.73
CA ALA A 142 -9.93 8.72 4.22
C ALA A 142 -9.52 9.45 5.51
N MET A 143 -8.80 8.78 6.42
CA MET A 143 -8.26 9.41 7.62
C MET A 143 -7.18 10.46 7.30
N PHE A 144 -6.22 10.13 6.42
CA PHE A 144 -5.22 11.11 5.97
C PHE A 144 -5.86 12.28 5.21
N TYR A 145 -6.92 12.04 4.45
CA TYR A 145 -7.64 13.08 3.70
C TYR A 145 -8.19 14.19 4.60
N GLN A 146 -8.51 13.89 5.86
CA GLN A 146 -8.98 14.89 6.84
C GLN A 146 -7.91 15.94 7.17
N HIS A 147 -6.64 15.59 6.97
CA HIS A 147 -5.49 16.41 7.32
C HIS A 147 -4.76 16.99 6.11
N GLN A 148 -4.78 16.25 4.99
CA GLN A 148 -4.05 16.58 3.77
C GLN A 148 -4.76 15.96 2.57
N PRO A 149 -4.96 16.69 1.46
CA PRO A 149 -5.47 16.12 0.22
C PRO A 149 -4.69 14.87 -0.17
N THR A 150 -5.39 13.74 -0.31
CA THR A 150 -4.80 12.40 -0.45
C THR A 150 -5.45 11.65 -1.61
N VAL A 151 -4.64 11.13 -2.52
CA VAL A 151 -5.06 10.34 -3.68
C VAL A 151 -4.82 8.83 -3.39
N PRO A 152 -5.86 7.98 -3.44
CA PRO A 152 -5.76 6.54 -3.12
C PRO A 152 -5.27 5.72 -4.33
N VAL A 153 -3.98 5.80 -4.68
CA VAL A 153 -3.44 5.10 -5.87
C VAL A 153 -3.56 3.57 -5.72
N GLY A 154 -2.74 2.95 -4.88
CA GLY A 154 -2.72 1.49 -4.72
C GLY A 154 -4.01 0.92 -4.11
N ALA A 155 -4.77 1.69 -3.31
CA ALA A 155 -6.06 1.21 -2.81
C ALA A 155 -7.06 0.93 -3.94
N LEU A 156 -7.06 1.74 -5.01
CA LEU A 156 -7.86 1.47 -6.21
C LEU A 156 -7.38 0.20 -6.94
N PHE A 157 -6.06 0.02 -7.07
CA PHE A 157 -5.50 -1.21 -7.64
C PHE A 157 -5.88 -2.45 -6.82
N MET A 158 -5.85 -2.38 -5.49
CA MET A 158 -6.26 -3.50 -4.62
C MET A 158 -7.73 -3.88 -4.85
N TRP A 159 -8.64 -2.89 -5.04
CA TRP A 159 -10.03 -3.18 -5.42
C TRP A 159 -10.14 -3.88 -6.78
N VAL A 160 -9.36 -3.42 -7.75
CA VAL A 160 -9.30 -4.03 -9.09
C VAL A 160 -8.79 -5.47 -9.00
N PHE A 161 -7.69 -5.72 -8.28
CA PHE A 161 -7.15 -7.07 -8.09
C PHE A 161 -8.11 -7.99 -7.33
N ALA A 162 -8.76 -7.49 -6.28
CA ALA A 162 -9.80 -8.23 -5.58
C ALA A 162 -10.93 -8.64 -6.52
N ALA A 163 -11.48 -7.69 -7.29
CA ALA A 163 -12.56 -7.95 -8.23
C ALA A 163 -12.15 -8.90 -9.36
N MET A 164 -10.93 -8.77 -9.88
CA MET A 164 -10.40 -9.66 -10.91
C MET A 164 -10.29 -11.09 -10.39
N LEU A 165 -9.58 -11.30 -9.28
CA LEU A 165 -9.28 -12.64 -8.75
C LEU A 165 -10.54 -13.35 -8.22
N LEU A 166 -11.48 -12.63 -7.62
CA LEU A 166 -12.74 -13.21 -7.12
C LEU A 166 -13.73 -13.59 -8.23
N ARG A 167 -13.60 -12.98 -9.41
CA ARG A 167 -14.48 -13.22 -10.58
C ARG A 167 -13.87 -14.13 -11.62
N VAL A 168 -12.65 -14.64 -11.42
CA VAL A 168 -12.11 -15.67 -12.31
C VAL A 168 -12.97 -16.92 -12.19
N GLU A 169 -13.53 -17.37 -13.31
CA GLU A 169 -14.10 -18.69 -13.48
C GLU A 169 -12.99 -19.73 -13.40
N ARG A 170 -13.02 -20.55 -12.35
CA ARG A 170 -12.19 -21.72 -12.17
C ARG A 170 -13.13 -22.90 -11.95
N THR A 171 -13.04 -23.89 -12.84
CA THR A 171 -13.79 -25.16 -12.81
C THR A 171 -12.94 -26.27 -12.25
#